data_AF-X1HHR3-F1
#
_entry.id   AF-X1HHR3-F1
#
_cell.length_a   1.000
_cell.length_b   1.000
_cell.length_c   1.000
_cell.angle_alpha   90.00
_cell.angle_beta   90.00
_cell.angle_gamma   90.00
#
_symmetry.space_group_name_H-M   'P 1'
#
loop_
_entity.id
_entity.type
_entity.pdbx_description
1 polymer ?
#
loop_
_entity_poly.entity_id
_entity_poly.type
_entity_poly.pdbx_seq_one_letter_code
_entity_poly.pdbx_strand_id
1 'polypeptide(L)'
;RLAQILSAVGASARGRDITIHPTRFVLQNGFLRYEDMQMDVGDNPINFRGVIGLDKSLNMTVTLPYTLDGTTARVGKKTRGTRISLPLTGTLDKPRLDVGKFLEQQLKQQLEQKLREGLEELFK
;
A
#
# COMPACT_ATOMS: atom_id res chain seq x y z
N ARG A 1 13.99 7.56 -9.13
CA ARG A 1 13.57 8.76 -8.34
C ARG A 1 12.07 8.63 -8.05
N LEU A 2 11.58 8.95 -6.85
CA LEU A 2 10.15 8.76 -6.47
C LEU A 2 9.16 9.53 -7.36
N ALA A 3 9.61 10.61 -8.00
CA ALA A 3 8.89 11.27 -9.09
C ALA A 3 8.46 10.30 -10.20
N GLN A 4 9.16 9.18 -10.41
CA GLN A 4 8.81 8.13 -11.39
C GLN A 4 7.71 7.17 -10.89
N ILE A 5 7.64 6.92 -9.58
CA ILE A 5 6.60 6.07 -8.95
C ILE A 5 5.32 6.89 -8.74
N LEU A 6 5.46 8.14 -8.28
CA LEU A 6 4.37 9.11 -8.24
C LEU A 6 3.96 9.55 -9.65
N SER A 7 4.83 9.54 -10.67
CA SER A 7 4.38 9.66 -12.05
C SER A 7 3.74 8.39 -12.56
N ALA A 8 4.05 7.19 -12.05
CA ALA A 8 3.31 6.00 -12.43
C ALA A 8 1.88 6.04 -11.86
N VAL A 9 1.71 6.51 -10.62
CA VAL A 9 0.38 6.78 -10.00
C VAL A 9 -0.30 8.01 -10.61
N GLY A 10 0.45 9.08 -10.89
CA GLY A 10 -0.04 10.36 -11.43
C GLY A 10 -0.27 10.37 -12.94
N ALA A 11 0.53 9.63 -13.72
CA ALA A 11 0.29 9.44 -15.16
C ALA A 11 -0.89 8.50 -15.39
N SER A 12 -1.12 7.55 -14.49
CA SER A 12 -2.37 6.78 -14.48
C SER A 12 -3.57 7.59 -13.94
N ALA A 13 -3.36 8.75 -13.32
CA ALA A 13 -4.41 9.67 -12.88
C ALA A 13 -4.76 10.79 -13.87
N ARG A 14 -3.96 11.03 -14.93
CA ARG A 14 -4.28 12.05 -15.94
C ARG A 14 -5.60 11.70 -16.63
N GLY A 15 -6.59 12.58 -16.49
CA GLY A 15 -7.91 12.44 -17.12
C GLY A 15 -8.83 11.42 -16.43
N ARG A 16 -8.51 10.99 -15.20
CA ARG A 16 -9.39 10.12 -14.38
C ARG A 16 -9.80 10.82 -13.10
N ASP A 17 -11.03 10.55 -12.67
CA ASP A 17 -11.53 11.03 -11.39
C ASP A 17 -10.72 10.42 -10.25
N ILE A 18 -10.43 11.24 -9.24
CA ILE A 18 -9.78 10.80 -8.01
C ILE A 18 -10.81 10.92 -6.89
N THR A 19 -11.16 9.78 -6.29
CA THR A 19 -12.08 9.73 -5.15
C THR A 19 -11.29 9.36 -3.91
N ILE A 20 -11.29 10.25 -2.91
CA ILE A 20 -10.72 9.95 -1.60
C ILE A 20 -11.87 9.54 -0.68
N HIS A 21 -11.79 8.34 -0.12
CA HIS A 21 -12.81 7.84 0.78
C HIS A 21 -12.68 8.42 2.20
N PRO A 22 -13.80 8.50 2.95
CA PRO A 22 -13.75 8.89 4.36
C PRO A 22 -12.71 8.06 5.13
N THR A 23 -11.80 8.76 5.79
CA THR A 23 -10.68 8.15 6.51
C THR A 23 -10.70 8.64 7.94
N ARG A 24 -10.57 7.70 8.89
CA ARG A 24 -10.42 8.05 10.30
C ARG A 24 -8.96 8.42 10.59
N PHE A 25 -8.76 9.67 11.00
CA PHE A 25 -7.46 10.15 11.47
C PHE A 25 -7.44 10.25 12.99
N VAL A 26 -6.34 9.84 13.61
CA VAL A 26 -6.10 9.98 15.05
C VAL A 26 -4.82 10.77 15.24
N LEU A 27 -4.92 11.98 15.79
CA LEU A 27 -3.76 12.78 16.19
C LEU A 27 -3.53 12.60 17.69
N GLN A 28 -2.39 12.01 18.05
CA GLN A 28 -2.00 11.81 19.44
C GLN A 28 -0.49 11.99 19.59
N ASN A 29 -0.07 12.75 20.61
CA ASN A 29 1.34 12.95 20.95
C ASN A 29 2.19 13.46 19.76
N GLY A 30 1.62 14.33 18.91
CA GLY A 30 2.31 14.86 17.73
C GLY A 30 2.42 13.90 16.54
N PHE A 31 1.71 12.77 16.56
CA PHE A 31 1.65 11.82 15.45
C PHE A 31 0.23 11.66 14.93
N LEU A 32 0.04 11.93 13.64
CA LEU A 32 -1.18 11.65 12.89
C LEU A 32 -1.14 10.21 12.38
N ARG A 33 -2.09 9.39 12.81
CA ARG A 33 -2.21 7.97 12.43
C ARG A 33 -3.47 7.73 11.62
N TYR A 34 -3.37 6.86 10.63
CA TYR A 34 -4.49 6.36 9.84
C TYR A 34 -4.22 4.92 9.42
N GLU A 35 -5.24 4.07 9.54
CA GLU A 35 -5.10 2.62 9.32
C GLU A 35 -5.51 2.17 7.92
N ASP A 36 -6.39 2.93 7.26
CA ASP A 36 -6.83 2.65 5.90
C ASP A 36 -7.43 3.91 5.27
N MET A 37 -6.61 4.64 4.52
CA MET A 37 -7.06 5.68 3.62
C MET A 37 -7.14 5.09 2.22
N GLN A 38 -8.35 4.95 1.68
CA GLN A 38 -8.53 4.52 0.31
C GLN A 38 -8.67 5.73 -0.63
N MET A 39 -7.89 5.71 -1.70
CA MET A 39 -7.98 6.63 -2.82
C MET A 39 -8.19 5.82 -4.10
N ASP A 40 -9.28 6.09 -4.80
CA ASP A 40 -9.56 5.48 -6.09
C ASP A 40 -9.11 6.41 -7.20
N VAL A 41 -8.35 5.87 -8.16
CA VAL A 41 -7.97 6.57 -9.40
C VAL A 41 -8.72 5.92 -10.56
N GLY A 42 -9.85 6.51 -10.95
CA GLY A 42 -10.88 5.81 -11.70
C GLY A 42 -11.41 4.61 -10.90
N ASP A 43 -11.25 3.41 -11.44
CA ASP A 43 -11.66 2.14 -10.82
C ASP A 43 -10.51 1.40 -10.10
N ASN A 44 -9.34 2.03 -9.96
CA ASN A 44 -8.15 1.43 -9.34
C ASN A 44 -8.00 1.90 -7.89
N PRO A 45 -8.20 1.02 -6.88
CA PRO A 45 -8.03 1.40 -5.48
C PRO A 45 -6.55 1.48 -5.10
N ILE A 46 -6.19 2.49 -4.34
CA ILE A 46 -4.88 2.66 -3.68
C ILE A 46 -5.15 2.84 -2.19
N ASN A 47 -4.54 2.01 -1.35
CA ASN A 47 -4.72 2.10 0.09
C ASN A 47 -3.45 2.63 0.74
N PHE A 48 -3.59 3.51 1.71
CA PHE A 48 -2.50 4.07 2.50
C PHE A 48 -2.75 3.77 3.97
N ARG A 49 -1.70 3.34 4.66
CA ARG A 49 -1.69 3.17 6.12
C ARG A 49 -0.41 3.78 6.65
N GLY A 50 -0.45 4.52 7.74
CA GLY A 50 0.79 5.00 8.31
C GLY A 50 0.65 6.01 9.43
N VAL A 51 1.82 6.58 9.73
CA VAL A 51 2.03 7.59 10.75
C VAL A 51 2.81 8.75 10.12
N ILE A 52 2.33 9.96 10.38
CA ILE A 52 2.96 11.21 9.98
C ILE A 52 3.20 12.02 11.26
N GLY A 53 4.45 12.37 11.55
CA GLY A 53 4.78 13.30 12.63
C GLY A 53 4.49 14.74 12.23
N LEU A 54 4.19 15.62 13.19
CA LEU A 54 4.06 17.06 12.94
C LEU A 54 5.39 17.70 12.47
N ASP A 55 6.52 17.03 12.73
CA ASP A 55 7.85 17.33 12.18
C ASP A 55 8.03 16.86 10.71
N LYS A 56 6.94 16.39 10.08
CA LYS A 56 6.89 15.78 8.75
C LYS A 56 7.59 14.44 8.63
N SER A 57 8.03 13.82 9.73
CA SER A 57 8.52 12.44 9.69
C SER A 57 7.42 11.52 9.14
N LEU A 58 7.84 10.54 8.35
CA LEU A 58 6.94 9.67 7.63
C LEU A 58 7.31 8.21 7.82
N ASN A 59 6.32 7.39 8.13
CA ASN A 59 6.40 5.94 8.08
C ASN A 59 5.02 5.42 7.63
N MET A 60 4.90 5.03 6.37
CA MET A 60 3.62 4.58 5.79
C MET A 60 3.82 3.35 4.91
N THR A 61 2.73 2.68 4.56
CA THR A 61 2.67 1.66 3.53
C THR A 61 1.65 2.08 2.50
N VAL A 62 2.02 2.01 1.22
CA VAL A 62 1.15 2.27 0.08
C VAL A 62 0.87 0.95 -0.63
N THR A 63 -0.39 0.54 -0.67
CA THR A 63 -0.83 -0.66 -1.37
C THR A 63 -1.34 -0.26 -2.75
N LEU A 64 -0.61 -0.65 -3.79
CA LEU A 64 -0.94 -0.36 -5.18
C LEU A 64 -2.12 -1.22 -5.67
N PRO A 65 -2.81 -0.84 -6.76
CA PRO A 65 -3.88 -1.67 -7.32
C PRO A 65 -3.33 -2.92 -8.00
N TYR A 66 -2.04 -2.96 -8.34
CA TYR A 66 -1.39 -4.10 -8.98
C TYR A 66 -1.05 -5.18 -7.98
N THR A 67 -1.07 -6.42 -8.46
CA THR A 67 -0.78 -7.63 -7.69
C THR A 67 0.51 -8.29 -8.18
N LEU A 68 1.08 -9.17 -7.36
CA LEU A 68 2.31 -9.90 -7.69
C LEU A 68 2.12 -10.87 -8.88
N ASP A 69 0.88 -11.30 -9.15
CA ASP A 69 0.52 -12.13 -10.31
C ASP A 69 0.21 -11.31 -11.59
N GLY A 70 0.47 -10.00 -11.57
CA GLY A 70 0.29 -9.12 -12.72
C GLY A 70 -1.16 -8.71 -13.00
N THR A 71 -2.10 -9.00 -12.10
CA THR A 71 -3.47 -8.52 -12.19
C THR A 71 -3.65 -7.14 -11.56
N THR A 72 -4.83 -6.54 -11.74
CA THR A 72 -5.16 -5.22 -11.20
C THR A 72 -6.47 -5.31 -10.42
N ALA A 73 -6.41 -4.98 -9.14
CA ALA A 73 -7.55 -4.80 -8.27
C ALA A 73 -8.45 -3.69 -8.80
N ARG A 74 -9.77 -3.89 -8.70
CA ARG A 74 -10.78 -2.92 -9.13
C ARG A 74 -11.79 -2.66 -8.02
N VAL A 75 -12.27 -1.44 -7.91
CA VAL A 75 -13.30 -1.05 -6.94
C VAL A 75 -14.54 -1.94 -7.12
N GLY A 76 -15.07 -2.45 -6.00
CA GLY A 76 -16.26 -3.32 -5.99
C GLY A 76 -16.06 -4.73 -6.53
N LYS A 77 -14.83 -5.14 -6.91
CA LYS A 77 -14.53 -6.49 -7.41
C LYS A 77 -13.61 -7.24 -6.46
N LYS A 78 -13.78 -8.56 -6.38
CA LYS A 78 -12.86 -9.44 -5.66
C LYS A 78 -11.49 -9.37 -6.34
N THR A 79 -10.45 -9.07 -5.56
CA THR A 79 -9.07 -9.04 -6.05
C THR A 79 -8.52 -10.46 -6.10
N ARG A 80 -7.86 -10.81 -7.21
CA ARG A 80 -7.10 -12.05 -7.35
C ARG A 80 -5.64 -11.76 -7.01
N GLY A 81 -5.02 -12.62 -6.20
CA GLY A 81 -3.62 -12.47 -5.81
C GLY A 81 -3.38 -11.37 -4.76
N THR A 82 -2.13 -11.26 -4.35
CA THR A 82 -1.68 -10.31 -3.31
C THR A 82 -1.27 -9.00 -3.95
N ARG A 83 -1.85 -7.88 -3.50
CA ARG A 83 -1.52 -6.53 -3.95
C ARG A 83 -0.11 -6.13 -3.50
N ILE A 84 0.57 -5.36 -4.35
CA ILE A 84 1.93 -4.87 -4.08
C ILE A 84 1.86 -3.78 -3.02
N SER A 85 2.57 -4.00 -1.91
CA SER A 85 2.69 -3.06 -0.80
C SER A 85 4.08 -2.45 -0.77
N LEU A 86 4.15 -1.11 -0.72
CA LEU A 86 5.38 -0.34 -0.71
C LEU A 86 5.53 0.36 0.66
N PRO A 87 6.42 -0.11 1.54
CA PRO A 87 6.72 0.58 2.78
C PRO A 87 7.59 1.80 2.49
N LEU A 88 7.15 2.98 2.92
CA LEU A 88 7.85 4.26 2.75
C LEU A 88 8.25 4.83 4.12
N THR A 89 9.44 5.40 4.18
CA THR A 89 10.02 6.08 5.35
C THR A 89 10.60 7.44 4.95
N GLY A 90 11.13 8.21 5.91
CA GLY A 90 11.78 9.51 5.68
C GLY A 90 10.88 10.66 6.08
N THR A 91 10.63 11.60 5.17
CA THR A 91 9.75 12.74 5.43
C THR A 91 8.70 12.90 4.33
N LEU A 92 7.64 13.67 4.59
CA LEU A 92 6.63 14.01 3.58
C LEU A 92 7.23 14.62 2.30
N ASP A 93 8.26 15.45 2.46
CA ASP A 93 8.92 16.14 1.35
C ASP A 93 9.94 15.23 0.62
N LYS A 94 10.49 14.22 1.32
CA LYS A 94 11.51 13.30 0.80
C LYS A 94 11.21 11.86 1.26
N PRO A 95 10.12 11.25 0.77
CA PRO A 95 9.84 9.86 1.06
C PRO A 95 10.94 8.97 0.44
N ARG A 96 11.17 7.82 1.05
CA ARG A 96 12.11 6.80 0.57
C ARG A 96 11.49 5.43 0.76
N LEU A 97 11.69 4.54 -0.20
CA LEU A 97 11.30 3.14 -0.03
C LEU A 97 12.14 2.53 1.09
N ASP A 98 11.48 1.93 2.07
CA ASP A 98 12.12 1.13 3.10
C ASP A 98 12.41 -0.26 2.54
N VAL A 99 13.57 -0.40 1.89
CA VAL A 99 13.97 -1.65 1.21
C VAL A 99 14.04 -2.82 2.18
N GLY A 100 14.48 -2.57 3.42
CA GLY A 100 14.55 -3.59 4.47
C GLY A 100 13.17 -4.15 4.79
N LYS A 101 12.21 -3.28 5.10
CA LYS A 101 10.82 -3.71 5.34
C LYS A 101 10.18 -4.33 4.12
N PHE A 102 10.47 -3.82 2.92
CA PHE A 102 9.93 -4.36 1.69
C PHE A 102 10.36 -5.83 1.51
N LEU A 103 11.65 -6.12 1.67
CA LEU A 103 12.17 -7.49 1.59
C LEU A 103 11.62 -8.39 2.71
N GLU A 104 11.56 -7.88 3.94
CA GLU A 104 10.96 -8.61 5.07
C GLU A 104 9.50 -8.99 4.79
N GLN A 105 8.71 -8.08 4.23
CA GLN A 105 7.32 -8.33 3.84
C GLN A 105 7.21 -9.39 2.74
N GLN A 106 8.07 -9.34 1.72
CA GLN A 106 8.09 -10.35 0.66
C GLN A 106 8.44 -11.74 1.21
N LEU A 107 9.42 -11.83 2.11
CA LEU A 107 9.80 -13.09 2.75
C LEU A 107 8.67 -13.65 3.62
N LYS A 108 8.03 -12.80 4.44
CA LYS A 108 6.88 -13.19 5.26
C LYS A 108 5.72 -13.73 4.42
N GLN A 109 5.39 -13.06 3.32
CA GLN A 109 4.31 -13.50 2.42
C GLN A 109 4.60 -14.86 1.79
N GLN A 110 5.85 -15.10 1.34
CA GLN A 110 6.23 -16.41 0.79
C GLN A 110 6.18 -17.52 1.86
N LEU A 111 6.60 -17.23 3.09
CA LEU A 111 6.53 -18.18 4.20
C LEU A 111 5.08 -18.51 4.56
N GLU A 112 4.22 -17.50 4.69
CA GLU A 112 2.79 -17.68 4.97
C GLU A 112 2.10 -18.52 3.88
N GLN A 113 2.44 -18.28 2.62
CA GLN A 113 1.90 -19.06 1.50
C GLN A 113 2.33 -20.54 1.60
N LYS A 114 3.63 -20.82 1.79
CA LYS A 114 4.13 -22.19 1.94
C LYS A 114 3.53 -22.90 3.16
N LEU A 115 3.37 -22.20 4.28
CA LEU A 115 2.72 -22.75 5.48
C LEU A 115 1.26 -23.10 5.21
N ARG A 116 0.52 -22.23 4.51
CA ARG A 116 -0.87 -22.50 4.14
C ARG A 116 -0.97 -23.74 3.24
N GLU A 117 -0.12 -23.82 2.21
CA GLU A 117 -0.06 -24.97 1.30
C GLU A 117 0.22 -26.27 2.07
N GLY A 118 1.20 -26.29 2.98
CA GLY A 118 1.53 -27.46 3.78
C GLY A 118 0.43 -27.85 4.78
N LEU A 119 -0.27 -26.88 5.38
CA LEU A 119 -1.43 -27.19 6.24
C LEU A 119 -2.60 -27.75 5.44
N GLU A 120 -2.89 -27.22 4.25
CA GLU A 120 -3.94 -27.75 3.38
C GLU A 120 -3.67 -29.19 2.92
N GLU A 121 -2.40 -29.59 2.76
CA GLU A 121 -2.01 -30.98 2.49
C GLU A 121 -2.22 -31.91 3.68
N LEU A 122 -2.04 -31.42 4.93
CA LEU A 122 -2.22 -32.23 6.14
C LEU A 122 -3.68 -32.49 6.52
N PHE A 123 -4.60 -31.64 6.07
CA PHE A 123 -6.05 -31.75 6.34
C PHE A 123 -6.86 -32.26 5.13
N LYS A 124 -6.18 -32.74 4.08
CA LYS A 124 -6.77 -33.53 2.99
C LYS A 124 -6.72 -35.01 3.30
#